data_AF-A0A7S1SEH1-F1
#
_entry.id   AF-A0A7S1SEH1-F1
#
_cell.length_a   1.000
_cell.length_b   1.000
_cell.length_c   1.000
_cell.angle_alpha   90.00
_cell.angle_beta   90.00
_cell.angle_gamma   90.00
#
_symmetry.space_group_name_H-M   'P 1'
#
loop_
_entity.id
_entity.type
_entity.pdbx_description
1 polymer ?
#
loop_
_entity_poly.entity_id
_entity_poly.type
_entity_poly.pdbx_seq_one_letter_code
_entity_poly.pdbx_strand_id
1 'polypeptide(L)'
;SRKDTATGRVFSSCTCLQPKYFNDSHPDECELNKFDSMMELLAARHGESGGEGLSQLVVVDRSYTVFERAWCVAEVHCAHCMKLAQKVCLYENRVLDIDTSDLSIYRKLAMLSVEACQASRAADKEDILKR
;
A
#
# COMPACT_ATOMS: atom_id res chain seq x y z
N SER A 1 -10.61 9.52 11.35
CA SER A 1 -10.72 10.96 11.67
C SER A 1 -10.85 11.75 10.37
N ARG A 2 -11.75 12.75 10.26
CA ARG A 2 -11.86 13.65 9.08
C ARG A 2 -10.75 14.71 9.01
N LYS A 3 -9.68 14.55 9.79
CA LYS A 3 -8.54 15.47 9.83
C LYS A 3 -7.39 14.89 9.03
N ASP A 4 -6.78 15.74 8.23
CA ASP A 4 -5.47 15.51 7.63
C ASP A 4 -4.47 15.19 8.73
N THR A 5 -3.78 14.05 8.62
CA THR A 5 -2.81 13.58 9.61
C THR A 5 -1.50 14.37 9.58
N ALA A 6 -1.16 15.00 8.45
CA ALA A 6 0.02 15.84 8.32
C ALA A 6 -0.23 17.27 8.83
N THR A 7 -1.42 17.84 8.56
CA THR A 7 -1.71 19.25 8.91
C THR A 7 -2.63 19.42 10.11
N GLY A 8 -3.30 18.37 10.58
CA GLY A 8 -4.29 18.40 11.65
C GLY A 8 -5.60 19.11 11.28
N ARG A 9 -5.72 19.64 10.06
CA ARG A 9 -6.88 20.39 9.58
C ARG A 9 -7.99 19.43 9.15
N VAL A 10 -9.24 19.82 9.36
CA VAL A 10 -10.37 19.07 8.82
C VAL A 10 -10.32 19.17 7.30
N PHE A 11 -10.41 18.02 6.61
CA PHE A 11 -10.54 18.02 5.16
C PHE A 11 -11.81 18.78 4.76
N SER A 12 -11.65 19.88 4.02
CA SER A 12 -12.78 20.56 3.40
C SER A 12 -13.37 19.64 2.33
N SER A 13 -14.69 19.50 2.31
CA SER A 13 -15.35 18.78 1.22
C SER A 13 -15.04 19.46 -0.12
N CYS A 14 -14.70 18.66 -1.15
CA CYS A 14 -14.48 19.19 -2.50
C CYS A 14 -15.75 19.90 -2.99
N THR A 15 -15.59 21.12 -3.48
CA THR A 15 -16.69 21.96 -4.02
C THR A 15 -16.94 21.73 -5.50
N CYS A 16 -16.29 20.73 -6.10
CA CYS A 16 -16.27 20.44 -7.53
C CYS A 16 -17.63 20.02 -8.14
N LEU A 17 -18.75 20.14 -7.42
CA LEU A 17 -20.14 19.81 -7.80
C LEU A 17 -20.39 18.38 -8.33
N GLN A 18 -19.33 17.57 -8.48
CA GLN A 18 -19.43 16.17 -8.83
C GLN A 18 -19.96 15.34 -7.67
N PRO A 19 -20.78 14.30 -7.94
CA PRO A 19 -21.23 13.36 -6.93
C PRO A 19 -20.08 12.83 -6.09
N LYS A 20 -20.30 12.73 -4.78
CA LYS A 20 -19.31 12.25 -3.81
C LYS A 20 -19.78 10.91 -3.25
N TYR A 21 -19.12 9.86 -3.71
CA TYR A 21 -19.35 8.50 -3.26
C TYR A 21 -18.45 8.22 -2.06
N PHE A 22 -19.07 8.13 -0.90
CA PHE A 22 -18.38 7.81 0.35
C PHE A 22 -18.39 6.30 0.57
N ASN A 23 -17.36 5.83 1.27
CA ASN A 23 -17.10 4.41 1.50
C ASN A 23 -18.18 3.72 2.38
N ASP A 24 -19.03 4.50 3.04
CA ASP A 24 -20.16 4.03 3.87
C ASP A 24 -21.46 3.85 3.08
N SER A 25 -21.60 4.52 1.94
CA SER A 25 -22.87 4.64 1.21
C SER A 25 -22.80 4.02 -0.18
N HIS A 26 -21.65 4.12 -0.85
CA HIS A 26 -21.43 3.58 -2.19
C HIS A 26 -19.99 3.06 -2.29
N PRO A 27 -19.66 1.94 -1.62
CA PRO A 27 -18.29 1.42 -1.55
C PRO A 27 -17.70 1.14 -2.93
N ASP A 28 -18.49 0.60 -3.87
CA ASP A 28 -18.03 0.24 -5.21
C ASP A 28 -17.75 1.45 -6.12
N GLU A 29 -18.45 2.57 -5.87
CA GLU A 29 -18.27 3.82 -6.62
C GLU A 29 -17.26 4.77 -5.96
N CYS A 30 -16.83 4.45 -4.73
CA CYS A 30 -15.83 5.21 -4.00
C CYS A 30 -14.44 5.02 -4.65
N GLU A 31 -13.71 6.12 -4.85
CA GLU A 31 -12.36 6.11 -5.44
C GLU A 31 -11.33 5.29 -4.65
N LEU A 32 -11.65 4.95 -3.40
CA LEU A 32 -10.78 4.16 -2.52
C LEU A 32 -10.74 2.66 -2.86
N ASN A 33 -11.74 2.12 -3.58
CA ASN A 33 -11.83 0.70 -3.92
C ASN A 33 -11.26 0.33 -5.30
N LYS A 34 -10.49 1.23 -5.94
CA LYS A 34 -10.01 1.04 -7.32
C LYS A 34 -8.63 0.42 -7.43
N PHE A 35 -8.03 -0.02 -6.32
CA PHE A 35 -6.67 -0.53 -6.33
C PHE A 35 -6.53 -1.77 -7.20
N ASP A 36 -7.42 -2.76 -7.06
CA ASP A 36 -7.34 -4.01 -7.83
C ASP A 36 -7.49 -3.76 -9.34
N SER A 37 -8.50 -2.98 -9.73
CA SER A 37 -8.71 -2.60 -11.13
C SER A 37 -7.53 -1.81 -11.70
N MET A 38 -6.88 -0.97 -10.90
CA MET A 38 -5.67 -0.27 -11.32
C MET A 38 -4.50 -1.23 -11.50
N MET A 39 -4.31 -2.20 -10.60
CA MET A 39 -3.26 -3.20 -10.71
C MET A 39 -3.46 -4.10 -11.93
N GLU A 40 -4.70 -4.54 -12.19
CA GLU A 40 -5.04 -5.30 -13.40
C GLU A 40 -4.74 -4.51 -14.68
N LEU A 41 -5.13 -3.23 -14.73
CA LEU A 41 -4.84 -2.35 -15.87
C LEU A 41 -3.32 -2.19 -16.08
N LEU A 42 -2.57 -2.02 -14.99
CA LEU A 42 -1.12 -1.89 -15.02
C LEU A 42 -0.44 -3.18 -15.50
N ALA A 43 -0.90 -4.35 -15.04
CA ALA A 43 -0.40 -5.65 -15.47
C ALA A 43 -0.67 -5.90 -16.95
N ALA A 44 -1.87 -5.57 -17.44
CA ALA A 44 -2.21 -5.68 -18.85
C ALA A 44 -1.25 -4.84 -19.73
N ARG A 45 -1.04 -3.58 -19.35
CA ARG A 45 -0.12 -2.67 -20.06
C ARG A 45 1.34 -3.12 -20.00
N HIS A 46 1.75 -3.69 -18.87
CA HIS A 46 3.08 -4.27 -18.71
C HIS A 46 3.29 -5.44 -19.68
N GLY A 47 2.28 -6.31 -19.82
CA GLY A 47 2.28 -7.40 -20.80
C GLY A 47 2.36 -6.89 -22.25
N GLU A 48 1.59 -5.87 -22.60
CA GLU A 48 1.63 -5.23 -23.93
C GLU A 48 3.01 -4.65 -24.28
N SER A 49 3.74 -4.17 -23.27
CA SER A 49 5.07 -3.56 -23.42
C SER A 49 6.22 -4.57 -23.34
N GLY A 50 5.93 -5.88 -23.39
CA GLY A 50 6.94 -6.93 -23.28
C GLY A 50 7.61 -7.01 -21.91
N GLY A 51 6.99 -6.46 -20.87
CA GLY A 51 7.53 -6.41 -19.51
C GLY A 51 8.46 -5.23 -19.23
N GLU A 52 8.56 -4.26 -20.15
CA GLU A 52 9.42 -3.08 -19.97
C GLU A 52 8.63 -1.82 -19.57
N GLY A 53 9.29 -0.90 -18.86
CA GLY A 53 8.77 0.45 -18.60
C GLY A 53 7.87 0.63 -17.37
N LEU A 54 7.48 -0.43 -16.67
CA LEU A 54 6.69 -0.33 -15.43
C LEU A 54 7.35 -1.07 -14.25
N SER A 55 7.49 -0.36 -13.13
CA SER A 55 8.00 -0.92 -11.87
C SER A 55 7.31 -0.29 -10.67
N GLN A 56 7.07 -1.07 -9.62
CA GLN A 56 6.60 -0.58 -8.33
C GLN A 56 7.79 -0.10 -7.51
N LEU A 57 7.73 1.13 -6.99
CA LEU A 57 8.71 1.68 -6.08
C LEU A 57 8.10 1.77 -4.67
N VAL A 58 8.62 0.97 -3.74
CA VAL A 58 8.22 0.99 -2.32
C VAL A 58 9.18 1.91 -1.57
N VAL A 59 8.73 3.12 -1.25
CA VAL A 59 9.52 4.08 -0.46
C VAL A 59 9.21 3.87 1.01
N VAL A 60 10.25 3.58 1.80
CA VAL A 60 10.10 3.22 3.21
C VAL A 60 10.64 4.34 4.08
N ASP A 61 9.83 4.78 5.04
CA ASP A 61 10.26 5.74 6.05
C ASP A 61 11.25 5.11 7.06
N ARG A 62 11.88 5.95 7.89
CA ARG A 62 12.85 5.48 8.90
C ARG A 62 12.24 4.56 9.97
N SER A 63 10.92 4.57 10.11
CA SER A 63 10.17 3.76 11.06
C SER A 63 9.64 2.45 10.48
N TYR A 64 9.86 2.20 9.19
CA TYR A 64 9.42 1.00 8.48
C TYR A 64 7.91 0.76 8.60
N THR A 65 7.10 1.82 8.73
CA THR A 65 5.66 1.70 8.99
C THR A 65 4.88 1.20 7.78
N VAL A 66 5.44 1.33 6.57
CA VAL A 66 4.86 0.78 5.33
C VAL A 66 4.60 -0.73 5.46
N PHE A 67 5.49 -1.46 6.14
CA PHE A 67 5.35 -2.90 6.39
C PHE A 67 4.45 -3.22 7.58
N GLU A 68 3.87 -2.21 8.23
CA GLU A 68 2.84 -2.42 9.24
C GLU A 68 1.46 -2.09 8.71
N ARG A 69 1.29 -1.69 7.44
CA ARG A 69 0.00 -1.28 6.90
C ARG A 69 -0.57 -2.38 6.01
N ALA A 70 -1.74 -2.89 6.38
CA ALA A 70 -2.33 -4.08 5.75
C ALA A 70 -2.50 -3.89 4.23
N TRP A 71 -3.04 -2.74 3.82
CA TRP A 71 -3.15 -2.38 2.41
C TRP A 71 -1.77 -2.33 1.74
N CYS A 72 -0.79 -1.59 2.28
CA CYS A 72 0.54 -1.50 1.65
C CYS A 72 1.18 -2.88 1.43
N VAL A 73 1.04 -3.80 2.38
CA VAL A 73 1.56 -5.17 2.24
C VAL A 73 0.78 -5.96 1.18
N ALA A 74 -0.55 -5.84 1.14
CA ALA A 74 -1.39 -6.44 0.10
C ALA A 74 -1.04 -5.92 -1.30
N GLU A 75 -0.76 -4.62 -1.42
CA GLU A 75 -0.36 -3.96 -2.67
C GLU A 75 1.01 -4.48 -3.17
N VAL A 76 1.97 -4.68 -2.26
CA VAL A 76 3.27 -5.29 -2.57
C VAL A 76 3.08 -6.74 -3.02
N HIS A 77 2.23 -7.52 -2.35
CA HIS A 77 1.94 -8.90 -2.75
C HIS A 77 1.26 -8.96 -4.13
N CYS A 78 0.26 -8.13 -4.38
CA CYS A 78 -0.44 -8.06 -5.67
C CYS A 78 0.52 -7.76 -6.83
N ALA A 79 1.40 -6.76 -6.67
CA ALA A 79 2.41 -6.43 -7.67
C ALA A 79 3.38 -7.59 -7.96
N HIS A 80 3.75 -8.34 -6.90
CA HIS A 80 4.57 -9.54 -7.02
C HIS A 80 3.86 -10.63 -7.85
N CYS A 81 2.59 -10.93 -7.55
CA CYS A 81 1.79 -11.90 -8.31
C CYS A 81 1.66 -11.52 -9.79
N MET A 82 1.61 -10.22 -10.08
CA MET A 82 1.56 -9.67 -11.44
C MET A 82 2.92 -9.56 -12.13
N LYS A 83 4.00 -10.02 -11.49
CA LYS A 83 5.38 -9.99 -11.99
C LYS A 83 5.90 -8.59 -12.32
N LEU A 84 5.35 -7.56 -11.68
CA LEU A 84 5.87 -6.21 -11.81
C LEU A 84 7.23 -6.13 -11.11
N ALA A 85 8.21 -5.48 -11.73
CA ALA A 85 9.50 -5.25 -11.11
C ALA A 85 9.32 -4.38 -9.85
N GLN A 86 9.82 -4.82 -8.70
CA GLN A 86 9.71 -4.09 -7.44
C GLN A 86 11.08 -3.55 -7.00
N LYS A 87 11.11 -2.28 -6.59
CA LYS A 87 12.29 -1.64 -6.02
C LYS A 87 11.93 -1.08 -4.65
N VAL A 88 12.77 -1.34 -3.66
CA VAL A 88 12.61 -0.76 -2.31
C VAL A 88 13.62 0.36 -2.13
N CYS A 89 13.15 1.54 -1.75
CA CYS A 89 13.99 2.69 -1.44
C CYS A 89 13.95 2.94 0.07
N LEU A 90 15.11 2.79 0.72
CA LEU A 90 15.30 3.04 2.14
C LEU A 90 16.00 4.38 2.35
N TYR A 91 15.63 5.09 3.40
CA TYR A 91 16.28 6.35 3.77
C TYR A 91 17.77 6.17 4.11
N GLU A 92 18.11 5.10 4.84
CA GLU A 92 19.49 4.71 5.14
C GLU A 92 19.64 3.18 4.96
N ASN A 93 20.60 2.75 4.15
CA ASN A 93 20.84 1.32 3.90
C ASN A 93 21.56 0.60 5.05
N ARG A 94 22.05 1.31 6.06
CA ARG A 94 22.81 0.75 7.20
C ARG A 94 22.01 -0.20 8.08
N VAL A 95 20.68 -0.12 8.02
CA VAL A 95 19.78 -0.97 8.82
C VAL A 95 19.65 -2.38 8.22
N LEU A 96 20.10 -2.57 6.98
CA LEU A 96 20.25 -3.89 6.33
C LEU A 96 21.72 -4.36 6.31
N ASP A 97 22.60 -3.76 7.12
CA ASP A 97 23.94 -4.30 7.29
C ASP A 97 23.86 -5.47 8.28
N ILE A 98 24.19 -6.68 7.83
CA ILE A 98 24.20 -7.89 8.67
C ILE A 98 25.15 -7.74 9.87
N ASP A 99 26.15 -6.86 9.75
CA ASP A 99 27.12 -6.56 10.80
C ASP A 99 26.60 -5.59 11.86
N THR A 100 25.42 -4.98 11.66
CA THR A 100 24.75 -4.23 12.72
C THR A 100 24.04 -5.19 13.67
N SER A 101 24.23 -5.00 14.99
CA SER A 101 23.63 -5.83 16.03
C SER A 101 22.09 -5.75 16.12
N ASP A 102 21.46 -4.92 15.29
CA ASP A 102 20.01 -4.70 15.28
C ASP A 102 19.33 -5.50 14.15
N LEU A 103 19.03 -6.77 14.42
CA LEU A 103 18.29 -7.66 13.52
C LEU A 103 16.77 -7.50 13.60
N SER A 104 16.27 -6.48 14.32
CA SER A 104 14.83 -6.31 14.56
C SER A 104 14.04 -6.13 13.25
N ILE A 105 14.60 -5.39 12.29
CA ILE A 105 13.97 -5.17 10.99
C ILE A 105 13.90 -6.45 10.16
N TYR A 106 14.94 -7.27 10.17
CA TYR A 106 14.99 -8.54 9.45
C TYR A 106 13.93 -9.49 9.98
N ARG A 107 13.81 -9.59 11.31
CA ARG A 107 12.75 -10.38 11.94
C ARG A 107 11.36 -9.86 11.57
N LYS A 108 11.17 -8.54 11.58
CA LYS A 108 9.89 -7.92 11.21
C LYS A 108 9.50 -8.22 9.76
N LEU A 109 10.44 -8.14 8.83
CA LEU A 109 10.21 -8.47 7.42
C LEU A 109 9.99 -9.99 7.21
N ALA A 110 10.73 -10.84 7.92
CA ALA A 110 10.59 -12.29 7.83
C ALA A 110 9.26 -12.80 8.42
N MET A 111 8.72 -12.09 9.42
CA MET A 111 7.43 -12.41 10.06
C MET A 111 6.27 -11.57 9.52
N LEU A 112 6.47 -10.87 8.40
CA LEU A 112 5.47 -9.97 7.83
C LEU A 112 4.22 -10.76 7.43
N SER A 113 3.08 -10.38 7.98
CA SER A 113 1.77 -10.98 7.68
C SER A 113 0.70 -9.89 7.73
N VAL A 114 -0.27 -9.98 6.81
CA VAL A 114 -1.37 -9.00 6.71
C VAL A 114 -2.22 -9.00 7.97
N GLU A 115 -2.41 -10.17 8.58
CA GLU A 115 -3.14 -10.37 9.84
C GLU A 115 -2.55 -9.50 10.97
N ALA A 116 -1.22 -9.46 11.05
CA ALA A 116 -0.46 -8.69 12.04
C ALA A 116 -0.35 -7.18 11.71
N CYS A 117 -0.71 -6.76 10.50
CA CYS A 117 -0.64 -5.35 10.09
C CYS A 117 -1.75 -4.50 10.71
N GLN A 118 -1.62 -3.18 10.68
CA GLN A 118 -2.62 -2.19 11.05
C GLN A 118 -3.51 -1.86 9.84
N ALA A 119 -4.79 -1.61 10.11
CA ALA A 119 -5.75 -1.09 9.14
C ALA A 119 -6.59 0.01 9.79
N SER A 120 -6.97 1.03 9.01
CA SER A 120 -7.82 2.12 9.52
C SER A 120 -9.25 1.66 9.79
N ARG A 121 -9.71 0.61 9.10
CA ARG A 121 -10.96 -0.09 9.36
C ARG A 121 -10.65 -1.57 9.57
N ALA A 122 -11.29 -2.21 10.53
CA ALA A 122 -11.09 -3.64 10.77
C ALA A 122 -11.55 -4.48 9.56
N ALA A 123 -12.65 -4.07 8.91
CA ALA A 123 -13.18 -4.71 7.70
C ALA A 123 -12.14 -4.81 6.57
N ASP A 124 -11.26 -3.82 6.43
CA ASP A 124 -10.22 -3.83 5.39
C ASP A 124 -9.32 -5.07 5.48
N LYS A 125 -8.98 -5.54 6.70
CA LYS A 125 -8.17 -6.75 6.85
C LYS A 125 -8.93 -7.99 6.40
N GLU A 126 -10.20 -8.09 6.78
CA GLU A 126 -11.05 -9.22 6.40
C GLU A 126 -11.22 -9.27 4.87
N ASP A 127 -11.38 -8.11 4.24
CA ASP A 127 -11.53 -8.02 2.79
C ASP A 127 -10.25 -8.38 2.07
N ILE A 128 -9.07 -7.99 2.59
CA ILE A 128 -7.79 -8.41 2.03
C ILE A 128 -7.57 -9.93 2.20
N LEU A 129 -7.89 -10.49 3.37
CA LEU A 129 -7.66 -11.91 3.68
C LEU A 129 -8.60 -12.87 2.95
N LYS A 130 -9.73 -12.38 2.43
CA LYS A 130 -10.69 -13.18 1.63
C LYS A 130 -10.31 -13.28 0.15
N ARG A 131 -9.29 -12.55 -0.31
CA ARG A 131 -8.81 -12.54 -1.70
C ARG A 131 -7.76 -13.62 -1.92
#